data_AF-A0A853SZW2-F1
#
_entry.id   AF-A0A853SZW2-F1
#
_cell.length_a   1.000
_cell.length_b   1.000
_cell.length_c   1.000
_cell.angle_alpha   90.00
_cell.angle_beta   90.00
_cell.angle_gamma   90.00
#
_symmetry.space_group_name_H-M   'P 1'
#
loop_
_entity.id
_entity.type
_entity.pdbx_description
1 polymer ?
#
loop_
_entity_poly.entity_id
_entity_poly.type
_entity_poly.pdbx_seq_one_letter_code
_entity_poly.pdbx_strand_id
1 'polypeptide(L)'
;MNQTRLGSLIEAIINVVIGFAINFTANMLIFPLFGFHITARDNLLLGLIYTVISVARSYCIRRWFNAKLHMLAQAAATAIKRN
;
A
#
# COMPACT_ATOMS: atom_id res chain seq x y z
N MET A 1 4.92 20.99 8.07
CA MET A 1 5.71 19.78 8.40
C MET A 1 6.29 19.25 7.11
N ASN A 2 7.56 19.53 6.81
CA ASN A 2 8.19 19.07 5.56
C ASN A 2 8.90 17.74 5.84
N GLN A 3 8.18 16.64 5.67
CA GLN A 3 8.80 15.32 5.72
C GLN A 3 9.79 15.20 4.56
N THR A 4 11.04 14.85 4.86
CA THR A 4 12.06 14.71 3.81
C THR A 4 11.70 13.54 2.89
N ARG A 5 12.08 13.61 1.61
CA ARG A 5 11.82 12.53 0.65
C ARG A 5 12.38 11.18 1.13
N LEU A 6 13.56 11.23 1.77
CA LEU A 6 14.19 10.07 2.38
C LEU A 6 13.36 9.54 3.56
N GLY A 7 12.86 10.41 4.44
CA GLY A 7 12.02 10.02 5.57
C GLY A 7 10.72 9.33 5.14
N SER A 8 10.05 9.86 4.11
CA SER A 8 8.84 9.24 3.56
C SER A 8 9.12 7.88 2.91
N LEU A 9 10.28 7.72 2.26
CA LEU A 9 10.70 6.44 1.70
C LEU A 9 10.97 5.40 2.81
N ILE A 10 11.70 5.79 3.87
CA ILE A 10 11.99 4.92 5.02
C ILE A 10 10.68 4.48 5.69
N GLU A 11 9.75 5.41 5.93
CA GLU A 11 8.45 5.09 6.51
C GLU A 11 7.65 4.11 5.65
N ALA A 12 7.64 4.30 4.33
CA ALA A 12 6.98 3.38 3.41
C ALA A 12 7.60 1.98 3.44
N ILE A 13 8.94 1.88 3.48
CA ILE A 13 9.66 0.61 3.58
C ILE A 13 9.34 -0.08 4.91
N ILE A 14 9.37 0.63 6.03
CA ILE A 14 9.06 0.07 7.35
C ILE A 14 7.63 -0.47 7.39
N ASN A 15 6.65 0.26 6.84
CA ASN A 15 5.26 -0.20 6.77
C ASN A 15 5.13 -1.50 5.96
N VAL A 16 5.83 -1.61 4.83
CA VAL A 16 5.85 -2.83 4.01
C VAL A 16 6.48 -3.99 4.78
N VAL A 17 7.62 -3.77 5.44
CA VAL A 17 8.33 -4.82 6.19
C VAL A 17 7.50 -5.32 7.37
N ILE A 18 6.88 -4.42 8.14
CA ILE A 18 6.01 -4.79 9.27
C ILE A 18 4.80 -5.59 8.76
N GLY A 19 4.13 -5.10 7.72
CA GLY A 19 3.00 -5.80 7.12
C GLY A 19 3.37 -7.20 6.62
N PHE A 20 4.53 -7.33 5.96
CA PHE A 20 5.04 -8.61 5.49
C PHE A 20 5.35 -9.57 6.65
N ALA A 21 6.03 -9.09 7.70
CA ALA A 21 6.41 -9.92 8.84
C ALA A 21 5.18 -10.45 9.60
N ILE A 22 4.18 -9.59 9.82
CA ILE A 22 2.90 -9.98 10.44
C ILE A 22 2.21 -11.04 9.57
N ASN A 23 2.09 -10.79 8.26
CA ASN A 23 1.43 -11.73 7.34
C ASN A 23 2.16 -13.08 7.27
N PHE A 24 3.49 -13.08 7.16
CA PHE A 24 4.29 -14.30 7.13
C PHE A 24 4.10 -15.13 8.42
N THR A 25 4.16 -14.47 9.58
CA THR A 25 3.98 -15.14 10.88
C THR A 25 2.56 -15.67 11.03
N ALA A 26 1.56 -14.89 10.67
CA ALA A 26 0.16 -15.28 10.71
C ALA A 26 -0.11 -16.51 9.82
N ASN A 27 0.36 -16.51 8.57
CA ASN A 27 0.21 -17.64 7.67
C ASN A 27 0.85 -18.93 8.21
N MET A 28 2.04 -18.82 8.79
CA MET A 28 2.74 -19.98 9.35
C MET A 28 1.98 -20.60 10.54
N LEU A 29 1.29 -19.78 11.34
CA LEU A 29 0.53 -20.23 12.51
C LEU A 29 -0.90 -20.65 12.17
N ILE A 30 -1.56 -19.91 11.27
CA ILE A 30 -2.98 -20.04 10.97
C ILE A 30 -3.23 -21.14 9.94
N PHE A 31 -2.42 -21.25 8.88
CA PHE A 31 -2.68 -22.24 7.83
C PHE A 31 -2.67 -23.70 8.31
N PRO A 32 -1.78 -24.11 9.25
CA PRO A 32 -1.85 -25.44 9.85
C PRO A 32 -3.17 -25.72 10.58
N LEU A 33 -3.80 -24.69 11.19
CA LEU A 33 -5.09 -24.84 11.87
C LEU A 33 -6.24 -25.16 10.90
N PHE A 34 -6.07 -24.81 9.62
CA PHE A 34 -7.01 -25.13 8.54
C PHE A 34 -6.59 -26.37 7.73
N GLY A 35 -5.57 -27.11 8.19
CA GLY A 35 -5.06 -28.30 7.51
C GLY A 35 -4.11 -28.02 6.33
N PHE A 36 -3.78 -26.76 6.07
CA PHE A 36 -2.85 -26.38 5.02
C PHE A 36 -1.40 -26.38 5.54
N HIS A 37 -0.58 -27.27 4.97
CA HIS A 37 0.85 -27.31 5.25
C HIS A 37 1.57 -26.49 4.19
N ILE A 38 1.91 -25.24 4.52
CA ILE A 38 2.60 -24.33 3.61
C ILE A 38 4.09 -24.35 3.92
N THR A 39 4.94 -24.49 2.90
CA THR A 39 6.39 -24.40 3.09
C THR A 39 6.81 -22.95 3.34
N ALA A 40 7.94 -22.75 4.02
CA ALA A 40 8.46 -21.39 4.25
C ALA A 40 8.72 -20.64 2.91
N ARG A 41 9.12 -21.37 1.87
CA ARG A 41 9.32 -20.80 0.52
C ARG A 41 8.01 -20.29 -0.08
N ASP A 42 6.94 -21.06 0.02
CA ASP A 42 5.63 -20.68 -0.51
C ASP A 42 5.05 -19.48 0.26
N ASN A 43 5.24 -19.45 1.58
CA ASN A 43 4.81 -18.33 2.41
C ASN A 43 5.59 -17.04 2.09
N LEU A 44 6.90 -17.14 1.80
CA LEU A 44 7.69 -16.00 1.31
C LEU A 44 7.17 -15.48 -0.05
N LEU A 45 6.88 -16.38 -0.98
CA LEU A 45 6.31 -16.04 -2.30
C LEU A 45 4.94 -15.34 -2.16
N LEU A 46 4.05 -15.89 -1.33
CA LEU A 46 2.75 -15.28 -1.02
C LEU A 46 2.93 -13.88 -0.41
N GLY A 47 3.82 -13.74 0.57
CA GLY A 47 4.12 -12.45 1.18
C GLY A 47 4.63 -11.43 0.16
N LEU A 48 5.45 -11.87 -0.81
CA LEU A 48 5.98 -11.00 -1.86
C LEU A 48 4.85 -10.53 -2.79
N ILE A 49 3.99 -11.46 -3.21
CA ILE A 49 2.81 -11.17 -4.05
C ILE A 49 1.89 -10.18 -3.34
N TYR A 50 1.57 -10.41 -2.07
CA TYR A 50 0.71 -9.52 -1.29
C TYR A 50 1.33 -8.14 -1.07
N THR A 51 2.65 -8.07 -0.90
CA THR A 51 3.39 -6.80 -0.87
C THR A 51 3.21 -6.03 -2.16
N VAL A 52 3.44 -6.68 -3.32
CA VAL A 52 3.27 -6.06 -4.64
C VAL A 52 1.83 -5.58 -4.83
N ILE A 53 0.83 -6.41 -4.50
CA ILE A 53 -0.59 -6.05 -4.59
C ILE A 53 -0.90 -4.84 -3.69
N SER A 54 -0.40 -4.83 -2.45
CA SER A 54 -0.63 -3.74 -1.50
C SER A 54 -0.05 -2.41 -1.99
N VAL A 55 1.16 -2.44 -2.54
CA VAL A 55 1.81 -1.27 -3.14
C VAL A 55 1.04 -0.80 -4.38
N ALA A 56 0.71 -1.70 -5.29
CA ALA A 56 -0.03 -1.39 -6.51
C ALA A 56 -1.39 -0.74 -6.19
N ARG A 57 -2.16 -1.34 -5.28
CA ARG A 57 -3.43 -0.79 -4.80
C ARG A 57 -3.25 0.62 -4.23
N SER A 58 -2.28 0.80 -3.32
CA SER A 58 -2.04 2.10 -2.67
C SER A 58 -1.63 3.17 -3.67
N TYR A 59 -0.83 2.82 -4.67
CA TYR A 59 -0.46 3.71 -5.77
C TYR A 59 -1.68 4.08 -6.63
N CYS A 60 -2.46 3.10 -7.07
CA CYS A 60 -3.66 3.31 -7.89
C CYS A 60 -4.67 4.23 -7.20
N ILE A 61 -4.96 3.98 -5.92
CA ILE A 61 -5.88 4.81 -5.12
C ILE A 61 -5.34 6.25 -5.03
N ARG A 62 -4.05 6.42 -4.69
CA ARG A 62 -3.43 7.74 -4.55
C ARG A 62 -3.46 8.51 -5.88
N ARG A 63 -3.20 7.83 -7.00
CA ARG A 63 -3.25 8.43 -8.34
C ARG A 63 -4.67 8.83 -8.74
N TRP A 64 -5.66 7.98 -8.45
CA TRP A 64 -7.07 8.27 -8.73
C TRP A 64 -7.56 9.48 -7.93
N PHE A 65 -7.31 9.52 -6.61
CA PHE A 65 -7.70 10.66 -5.78
C PHE A 65 -6.99 11.96 -6.19
N ASN A 66 -5.68 11.91 -6.48
CA ASN A 66 -4.97 13.08 -6.97
C ASN A 66 -5.55 13.60 -8.28
N ALA A 67 -5.92 12.72 -9.22
CA ALA A 67 -6.55 13.13 -10.47
C ALA A 67 -7.93 13.78 -10.23
N LYS A 68 -8.78 13.18 -9.39
CA LYS A 68 -10.11 13.73 -9.06
C LYS A 68 -10.03 15.06 -8.32
N LEU A 69 -9.18 15.15 -7.30
CA LEU A 69 -8.98 16.39 -6.54
C LEU A 69 -8.44 17.51 -7.42
N HIS A 70 -7.51 17.20 -8.34
CA HIS A 70 -6.98 18.18 -9.28
C HIS A 70 -8.05 18.68 -10.25
N MET A 71 -8.91 17.80 -10.77
CA MET A 71 -10.04 18.19 -11.61
C MET A 71 -11.02 19.12 -10.86
N LEU A 72 -11.37 18.78 -9.61
CA LEU A 72 -12.29 19.59 -8.79
C LEU A 72 -11.69 20.97 -8.49
N ALA A 73 -10.41 21.03 -8.16
CA ALA A 73 -9.70 22.29 -7.90
C ALA A 73 -9.67 23.19 -9.15
N GLN A 74 -9.43 22.62 -10.34
CA GLN A 74 -9.49 23.37 -11.60
C GLN A 74 -10.90 23.91 -11.87
N ALA A 75 -11.93 23.08 -11.71
CA ALA A 75 -13.32 23.50 -11.91
C ALA A 75 -13.72 24.66 -10.98
N ALA A 76 -13.34 24.59 -9.70
CA ALA A 76 -13.58 25.66 -8.73
C ALA A 76 -12.83 26.96 -9.09
N ALA A 77 -11.56 26.85 -9.50
CA ALA A 77 -10.78 28.01 -9.92
C ALA A 77 -11.37 28.71 -11.16
N THR A 78 -11.89 27.93 -12.13
CA THR A 78 -12.58 28.48 -13.29
C THR A 78 -13.89 29.17 -12.90
N ALA A 79 -14.65 28.63 -11.95
CA ALA A 79 -15.90 29.23 -11.48
C ALA A 79 -15.67 30.58 -10.76
N ILE A 80 -14.65 30.68 -9.91
CA ILE A 80 -14.29 31.92 -9.21
C ILE A 80 -13.87 33.01 -10.21
N LYS A 81 -13.09 32.66 -11.24
CA LYS A 81 -12.60 33.63 -12.23
C LYS A 81 -13.69 34.15 -13.17
N ARG A 82 -14.86 33.51 -13.19
CA ARG A 82 -16.01 33.86 -14.05
C ARG A 82 -17.03 34.76 -13.35
N ASN A 83 -16.85 35.01 -12.06
CA ASN A 83 -17.66 35.88 -11.21
C ASN A 83 -16.89 37.17 -10.90
#